data_AF-A0A5M6I248-F1
#
_entry.id   AF-A0A5M6I248-F1
#
_cell.length_a   1.000
_cell.length_b   1.000
_cell.length_c   1.000
_cell.angle_alpha   90.00
_cell.angle_beta   90.00
_cell.angle_gamma   90.00
#
_symmetry.space_group_name_H-M   'P 1'
#
loop_
_entity.id
_entity.type
_entity.pdbx_description
1 polymer ?
#
loop_
_entity_poly.entity_id
_entity_poly.type
_entity_poly.pdbx_seq_one_letter_code
_entity_poly.pdbx_strand_id
1 'polypeptide(L)'
;MAEDIIDVKAAVRIAIRYLQELGDFIPGENIRLEETEYDDGGFWLITLSTIEIPPSPTIGGETMRRVLALEKGKRNYKVFRIDARSGEVKSMKVRQLLPIE
;
A
#
# COMPACT_ATOMS: atom_id res chain seq x y z
N MET A 1 7.90 -1.52 32.94
CA MET A 1 8.61 -1.62 31.64
C MET A 1 7.69 -1.00 30.62
N ALA A 2 8.06 0.12 30.00
CA ALA A 2 7.30 0.61 28.86
C ALA A 2 7.42 -0.44 27.75
N GLU A 3 6.30 -0.91 27.23
CA GLU A 3 6.29 -1.81 26.08
C GLU A 3 6.85 -1.02 24.89
N ASP A 4 7.99 -1.44 24.33
CA ASP A 4 8.58 -0.78 23.16
C ASP A 4 7.70 -1.09 21.93
N ILE A 5 6.70 -0.22 21.75
CA ILE A 5 5.81 -0.23 20.60
C ILE A 5 6.47 0.62 19.51
N ILE A 6 6.55 0.06 18.29
CA ILE A 6 7.04 0.81 17.14
C ILE A 6 6.10 1.99 16.85
N ASP A 7 6.65 3.12 16.47
CA ASP A 7 5.85 4.28 16.09
C ASP A 7 5.16 4.06 14.72
N VAL A 8 4.16 4.90 14.43
CA VAL A 8 3.42 4.85 13.16
C VAL A 8 4.36 5.00 11.95
N LYS A 9 5.45 5.75 12.06
CA LYS A 9 6.40 5.96 10.94
C LYS A 9 7.18 4.68 10.65
N ALA A 10 7.55 3.92 11.67
CA ALA A 10 8.17 2.60 11.53
C ALA A 10 7.21 1.61 10.88
N ALA A 11 5.96 1.57 11.33
CA ALA A 11 4.93 0.72 10.72
C ALA A 11 4.71 1.05 9.24
N VAL A 12 4.63 2.34 8.87
CA VAL A 12 4.52 2.77 7.46
C VAL A 12 5.73 2.32 6.64
N ARG A 13 6.96 2.48 7.15
CA ARG A 13 8.17 2.02 6.45
C ARG A 13 8.18 0.51 6.24
N ILE A 14 7.71 -0.25 7.23
CA ILE A 14 7.56 -1.71 7.13
C ILE A 14 6.55 -2.07 6.04
N ALA A 15 5.37 -1.45 6.03
CA ALA A 15 4.34 -1.69 5.02
C ALA A 15 4.83 -1.41 3.59
N ILE A 16 5.50 -0.27 3.38
CA ILE A 16 6.05 0.11 2.07
C ILE A 16 7.09 -0.92 1.60
N ARG A 17 8.05 -1.27 2.47
CA ARG A 17 9.10 -2.23 2.14
C ARG A 17 8.52 -3.60 1.80
N TYR A 18 7.60 -4.09 2.63
CA TYR A 18 6.93 -5.37 2.41
C TYR A 18 6.19 -5.40 1.06
N LEU A 19 5.51 -4.30 0.69
CA LEU A 19 4.85 -4.21 -0.61
C LEU A 19 5.85 -4.20 -1.78
N GLN A 20 6.97 -3.49 -1.65
CA GLN A 20 8.01 -3.44 -2.68
C GLN A 20 8.68 -4.81 -2.89
N GLU A 21 8.92 -5.56 -1.82
CA GLU A 21 9.47 -6.92 -1.87
C GLU A 21 8.52 -7.91 -2.58
N LEU A 22 7.22 -7.62 -2.62
CA LEU A 22 6.22 -8.39 -3.37
C LEU A 22 6.00 -7.92 -4.82
N GLY A 23 6.84 -7.00 -5.33
CA GLY A 23 6.67 -6.38 -6.64
C GLY A 23 6.58 -7.37 -7.81
N ASP A 24 7.26 -8.51 -7.72
CA ASP A 24 7.21 -9.57 -8.75
C ASP A 24 5.82 -10.24 -8.85
N PHE A 25 5.05 -10.23 -7.76
CA PHE A 25 3.72 -10.85 -7.70
C PHE A 25 2.60 -9.82 -7.81
N ILE A 26 2.88 -8.57 -7.42
CA ILE A 26 1.89 -7.51 -7.32
C ILE A 26 2.41 -6.31 -8.12
N PRO A 27 2.05 -6.23 -9.42
CA PRO A 27 2.40 -5.08 -10.22
C PRO A 27 1.74 -3.83 -9.65
N GLY A 28 2.54 -2.79 -9.43
CA GLY A 28 2.05 -1.54 -8.89
C GLY A 28 3.19 -0.56 -8.70
N GLU A 29 3.10 0.58 -9.38
CA GLU A 29 3.98 1.71 -9.15
C GLU A 29 3.25 2.76 -8.28
N ASN A 30 3.99 3.78 -7.85
CA ASN A 30 3.44 4.93 -7.13
C ASN A 30 2.72 4.54 -5.83
N ILE A 31 3.45 3.89 -4.92
CA ILE A 31 2.98 3.58 -3.57
C ILE A 31 2.68 4.89 -2.83
N ARG A 32 1.46 5.01 -2.32
CA ARG A 32 1.00 6.15 -1.52
C ARG A 32 0.42 5.67 -0.21
N LEU A 33 0.72 6.38 0.88
CA LEU A 33 0.05 6.20 2.16
C LEU A 33 -1.33 6.86 2.11
N GLU A 34 -2.37 6.13 2.52
CA GLU A 34 -3.74 6.65 2.56
C GLU A 34 -4.27 6.81 3.99
N GLU A 35 -4.02 5.82 4.86
CA GLU A 35 -4.58 5.79 6.22
C GLU A 35 -3.62 5.08 7.16
N THR A 36 -3.60 5.53 8.41
CA THR A 36 -2.91 4.87 9.52
C THR A 36 -3.86 4.78 10.70
N GLU A 37 -3.98 3.61 11.29
CA GLU A 37 -4.82 3.37 12.46
C GLU A 37 -4.06 2.48 13.44
N TYR A 38 -4.13 2.82 14.73
CA TYR A 38 -3.73 1.92 15.80
C TYR A 38 -4.97 1.18 16.29
N ASP A 39 -5.00 -0.13 16.08
CA ASP A 39 -6.04 -1.02 16.58
C ASP A 39 -5.78 -1.31 18.07
N ASP A 40 -6.83 -1.25 18.89
CA ASP A 40 -6.81 -1.57 20.33
C ASP A 40 -6.25 -2.98 20.60
N GLY A 41 -6.27 -3.86 19.59
CA GLY A 41 -5.63 -5.17 19.62
C GLY A 41 -4.09 -5.17 19.64
N GLY A 42 -3.44 -4.01 19.57
CA GLY A 42 -1.97 -3.90 19.56
C GLY A 42 -1.36 -4.00 18.16
N PHE A 43 -2.07 -3.51 17.14
CA PHE A 43 -1.64 -3.58 15.76
C PHE A 43 -1.69 -2.21 15.09
N TRP A 44 -0.74 -1.97 14.18
CA TRP A 44 -0.86 -0.90 13.20
C TRP A 44 -1.58 -1.43 11.97
N LEU A 45 -2.65 -0.75 11.58
CA LEU A 45 -3.33 -0.92 10.30
C LEU A 45 -2.87 0.20 9.37
N ILE A 46 -2.15 -0.16 8.31
CA ILE A 46 -1.61 0.79 7.33
C ILE A 46 -2.28 0.55 5.99
N THR A 47 -3.00 1.55 5.47
CA THR A 47 -3.56 1.48 4.12
C THR A 47 -2.61 2.14 3.14
N LEU A 48 -2.11 1.36 2.18
CA LEU A 48 -1.35 1.85 1.03
C LEU A 48 -2.18 1.71 -0.24
N SER A 49 -2.00 2.64 -1.18
CA SER A 49 -2.50 2.50 -2.54
C SER A 49 -1.37 2.40 -3.55
N THR A 50 -1.60 1.65 -4.64
CA THR A 50 -0.76 1.64 -5.84
C THR A 50 -1.61 1.98 -7.05
N ILE A 51 -0.96 2.46 -8.12
CA ILE A 51 -1.62 2.65 -9.41
C ILE A 51 -1.33 1.44 -10.27
N GLU A 52 -2.40 0.80 -10.75
CA GLU A 52 -2.29 -0.23 -11.77
C GLU A 52 -2.02 0.44 -13.11
N ILE A 53 -0.80 0.24 -13.62
CA ILE A 53 -0.47 0.65 -14.97
C ILE A 53 -0.79 -0.54 -15.88
N PRO A 54 -1.77 -0.45 -16.78
CA PRO A 54 -2.06 -1.54 -17.69
C PRO A 54 -0.82 -1.85 -18.54
N PRO A 55 -0.50 -3.12 -18.82
CA PRO A 55 0.62 -3.48 -19.70
C PRO A 55 0.39 -2.81 -21.06
N SER A 56 1.31 -1.94 -21.47
CA SER A 56 1.15 -1.19 -22.71
C SER A 56 1.20 -2.15 -23.90
N PRO A 57 0.27 -2.08 -24.88
CA PRO A 57 0.58 -2.58 -26.20
C PRO A 57 1.71 -1.74 -26.78
N THR A 58 2.73 -2.39 -27.32
CA THR A 58 3.96 -1.84 -27.89
C THR A 58 3.69 -0.90 -29.07
N ILE A 59 3.25 0.34 -28.85
CA ILE A 59 3.18 1.38 -29.89
C ILE A 59 3.59 2.73 -29.29
N GLY A 60 4.65 3.31 -29.85
CA GLY A 60 5.46 4.41 -29.31
C GLY A 60 4.69 5.59 -28.72
N GLY A 61 5.10 5.98 -27.49
CA GLY A 61 4.56 7.12 -26.76
C GLY A 61 4.48 6.88 -25.25
N GLU A 62 5.54 6.35 -24.63
CA GLU A 62 5.52 5.89 -23.23
C GLU A 62 5.27 7.03 -22.22
N THR A 63 5.79 8.23 -22.47
CA THR A 63 5.78 9.34 -21.50
C THR A 63 4.38 9.97 -21.32
N MET A 64 3.67 10.26 -22.42
CA MET A 64 2.33 10.88 -22.35
C MET A 64 1.28 9.92 -21.78
N ARG A 65 1.41 8.61 -22.07
CA ARG A 65 0.50 7.59 -21.55
C ARG A 65 0.71 7.28 -20.07
N ARG A 66 1.95 7.33 -19.56
CA ARG A 66 2.21 7.23 -18.11
C ARG A 66 1.51 8.35 -17.34
N VAL A 67 1.57 9.58 -17.82
CA VAL A 67 0.87 10.72 -17.18
C VAL A 67 -0.65 10.50 -17.16
N LEU A 68 -1.26 10.10 -18.28
CA LEU A 68 -2.70 9.79 -18.36
C LEU A 68 -3.11 8.56 -17.51
N ALA A 69 -2.25 7.54 -17.40
CA ALA A 69 -2.47 6.38 -16.55
C ALA A 69 -2.33 6.72 -15.06
N LEU A 70 -1.54 7.73 -14.69
CA LEU A 70 -1.49 8.24 -13.32
C LEU A 70 -2.76 9.04 -12.97
N GLU A 71 -3.38 9.71 -13.95
CA GLU A 71 -4.62 10.46 -13.78
C GLU A 71 -5.89 9.58 -13.82
N LYS A 72 -5.90 8.51 -14.61
CA LYS A 72 -7.06 7.61 -14.81
C LYS A 72 -6.88 6.19 -14.26
N GLY A 73 -5.70 5.88 -13.74
CA GLY A 73 -5.36 4.54 -13.28
C GLY A 73 -6.18 4.15 -12.06
N LYS A 74 -6.69 2.92 -12.07
CA LYS A 74 -7.42 2.37 -10.94
C LYS A 74 -6.46 2.25 -9.76
N ARG A 75 -6.78 2.92 -8.66
CA ARG A 75 -6.05 2.74 -7.40
C ARG A 75 -6.44 1.41 -6.78
N ASN A 76 -5.43 0.60 -6.49
CA ASN A 76 -5.57 -0.62 -5.73
C ASN A 76 -5.15 -0.34 -4.29
N TYR A 77 -6.04 -0.62 -3.34
CA TYR A 77 -5.82 -0.35 -1.93
C TYR A 77 -5.50 -1.64 -1.18
N LYS A 78 -4.52 -1.55 -0.28
CA LYS A 78 -4.08 -2.67 0.55
C LYS A 78 -3.96 -2.22 1.99
N VAL A 79 -4.49 -3.03 2.89
CA VAL A 79 -4.37 -2.83 4.34
C VAL A 79 -3.38 -3.84 4.88
N PHE A 80 -2.31 -3.33 5.50
CA PHE A 80 -1.30 -4.10 6.20
C PHE A 80 -1.62 -4.10 7.69
N ARG A 81 -1.67 -5.28 8.29
CA ARG A 81 -1.79 -5.44 9.74
C ARG A 81 -0.45 -5.83 10.31
N ILE A 82 0.15 -4.95 11.11
CA ILE A 82 1.52 -5.05 11.61
C ILE A 82 1.47 -5.13 13.13
N ASP A 83 2.11 -6.14 13.70
CA ASP A 83 2.25 -6.25 15.15
C ASP A 83 3.03 -5.05 15.70
N ALA A 84 2.45 -4.31 16.64
CA ALA A 84 3.03 -3.06 17.08
C ALA A 84 4.26 -3.26 18.00
N ARG A 85 4.48 -4.45 18.54
CA ARG A 85 5.65 -4.77 19.38
C ARG A 85 6.79 -5.31 18.55
N SER A 86 6.51 -6.25 17.64
CA SER A 86 7.55 -6.92 16.86
C SER A 86 7.84 -6.26 15.51
N GLY A 87 6.90 -5.47 14.98
CA GLY A 87 6.95 -4.96 13.61
C GLY A 87 6.68 -6.03 12.54
N GLU A 88 6.24 -7.22 12.92
CA GLU A 88 5.95 -8.30 11.98
C GLU A 88 4.64 -8.02 11.23
N VAL A 89 4.67 -8.12 9.90
CA VAL A 89 3.47 -8.05 9.06
C VAL A 89 2.69 -9.34 9.21
N LYS A 90 1.53 -9.29 9.88
CA LYS A 90 0.66 -10.45 10.12
C LYS A 90 -0.27 -10.75 8.96
N SER A 91 -0.69 -9.73 8.22
CA SER A 91 -1.53 -9.93 7.03
C SER A 91 -1.50 -8.71 6.12
N MET A 92 -1.81 -8.95 4.85
CA MET A 92 -2.10 -7.93 3.84
C MET A 92 -3.42 -8.29 3.16
N LYS A 93 -4.38 -7.36 3.13
CA LYS A 93 -5.70 -7.56 2.51
C LYS A 93 -5.95 -6.51 1.44
N VAL A 94 -6.61 -6.90 0.35
CA VAL A 94 -7.13 -5.94 -0.65
C VAL A 94 -8.37 -5.27 -0.08
N ARG A 95 -8.45 -3.94 -0.15
CA ARG A 95 -9.63 -3.15 0.23
C ARG A 95 -10.35 -2.70 -1.03
N GLN A 96 -11.61 -3.08 -1.17
CA GLN A 96 -12.49 -2.53 -2.19
C GLN A 96 -13.21 -1.31 -1.59
N LEU A 97 -13.11 -0.17 -2.27
CA LEU A 97 -13.90 1.01 -1.92
C LEU A 97 -15.20 0.94 -2.71
N LEU A 98 -16.33 0.94 -2.01
CA LEU A 98 -17.63 1.15 -2.63
C LEU A 98 -17.88 2.66 -2.72
N PRO A 99 -18.58 3.14 -3.76
CA PRO A 99 -19.07 4.51 -3.80
C PRO A 99 -19.93 4.78 -2.56
N ILE A 100 -19.81 5.98 -2.00
CA ILE A 100 -20.77 6.49 -1.00
C ILE A 100 -21.98 6.98 -1.81
N GLU A 101 -23.15 6.39 -1.58
CA GLU A 101 -24.44 6.84 -2.15
C GLU A 101 -24.94 8.13 -1.48
#